data_AF-A0A151ML06-F1
#
_entry.id   AF-A0A151ML06-F1
#
_cell.length_a   1.000
_cell.length_b   1.000
_cell.length_c   1.000
_cell.angle_alpha   90.00
_cell.angle_beta   90.00
_cell.angle_gamma   90.00
#
_symmetry.space_group_name_H-M   'P 1'
#
loop_
_entity.id
_entity.type
_entity.pdbx_description
1 polymer ?
#
loop_
_entity_poly.entity_id
_entity_poly.type
_entity_poly.pdbx_seq_one_letter_code
_entity_poly.pdbx_strand_id
1 'polypeptide(L)'
;MGADSALRCAPDRGRADSTSAPKQCGDTPGACPTMAPLGEDTPLMGHCSSSLSSTEAGMLQVHLYHQPGTPNSSGTLTFSFGEYLAEELCVAAAKACGILPVCHCLFALATEDLSGWYPPNHVFTVSDATTLVVVYRIRFLFPNWCGPGKSQRFQLLQDRASAVLDQPVIDYLFAQSRSDFLRGLVAGVLSWQTLEACLCLAVLDMLRIAKERRQSLDHVFSCVR
;
A
#
# COMPACT_ATOMS: atom_id res chain seq x y z
N MET A 1 23.56 -45.67 -33.74
CA MET A 1 22.13 -45.86 -33.43
C MET A 1 21.69 -44.58 -32.75
N GLY A 2 21.23 -43.55 -33.48
CA GLY A 2 19.91 -43.46 -34.14
C GLY A 2 18.90 -43.03 -33.06
N ALA A 3 18.20 -41.90 -33.10
CA ALA A 3 17.78 -41.09 -34.23
C ALA A 3 17.61 -39.60 -33.88
N ASP A 4 17.80 -38.82 -34.93
CA ASP A 4 17.56 -37.40 -35.15
C ASP A 4 16.07 -37.16 -35.48
N SER A 5 15.53 -35.99 -35.18
CA SER A 5 14.30 -35.49 -35.85
C SER A 5 14.11 -33.99 -35.62
N ALA A 6 14.48 -33.23 -36.64
CA ALA A 6 13.95 -31.91 -36.96
C ALA A 6 13.08 -32.01 -38.22
N LEU A 7 11.93 -31.33 -38.25
CA LEU A 7 11.24 -30.81 -39.46
C LEU A 7 10.17 -29.81 -38.95
N ARG A 8 10.26 -28.48 -39.09
CA ARG A 8 10.24 -27.54 -40.24
C ARG A 8 8.86 -27.36 -40.93
N CYS A 9 8.50 -26.06 -41.07
CA CYS A 9 7.65 -25.39 -42.07
C CYS A 9 6.22 -24.87 -41.71
N ALA A 10 6.07 -23.54 -41.90
CA ALA A 10 4.88 -22.66 -41.94
C ALA A 10 4.13 -22.80 -43.32
N PRO A 11 3.24 -21.90 -43.84
CA PRO A 11 2.75 -20.57 -43.39
C PRO A 11 1.28 -20.17 -43.76
N ASP A 12 0.94 -18.92 -43.39
CA ASP A 12 0.22 -17.86 -44.14
C ASP A 12 -1.32 -17.71 -44.25
N ARG A 13 -1.69 -16.43 -44.03
CA ARG A 13 -2.71 -15.57 -44.71
C ARG A 13 -4.19 -15.95 -44.78
N GLY A 14 -5.00 -15.05 -44.24
CA GLY A 14 -6.41 -14.84 -44.61
C GLY A 14 -6.90 -13.44 -44.23
N ARG A 15 -6.76 -12.50 -45.17
CA ARG A 15 -7.27 -11.12 -45.14
C ARG A 15 -8.68 -11.11 -45.75
N ALA A 16 -9.63 -10.38 -45.14
CA ALA A 16 -10.82 -9.89 -45.85
C ALA A 16 -11.29 -8.56 -45.24
N ASP A 17 -11.10 -7.50 -46.04
CA ASP A 17 -11.76 -6.19 -45.93
C ASP A 17 -13.23 -6.33 -46.36
N SER A 18 -14.16 -5.60 -45.72
CA SER A 18 -15.27 -4.97 -46.46
C SER A 18 -16.05 -3.96 -45.61
N THR A 19 -15.92 -2.73 -46.05
CA THR A 19 -16.62 -1.46 -45.79
C THR A 19 -18.12 -1.52 -46.07
N SER A 20 -18.97 -0.84 -45.27
CA SER A 20 -20.03 0.08 -45.77
C SER A 20 -20.98 0.61 -44.68
N ALA A 21 -20.92 1.92 -44.47
CA ALA A 21 -22.05 2.84 -44.20
C ALA A 21 -21.98 3.89 -45.35
N PRO A 22 -23.00 4.71 -45.69
CA PRO A 22 -24.01 5.30 -44.79
C PRO A 22 -25.43 5.41 -45.41
N LYS A 23 -26.42 5.89 -44.64
CA LYS A 23 -27.58 6.61 -45.20
C LYS A 23 -28.18 7.57 -44.18
N GLN A 24 -28.34 8.82 -44.62
CA GLN A 24 -28.81 9.98 -43.88
C GLN A 24 -30.00 10.57 -44.67
N CYS A 25 -31.06 10.92 -43.97
CA CYS A 25 -32.22 11.72 -44.40
C CYS A 25 -33.01 11.99 -43.11
N GLY A 26 -33.47 13.16 -42.70
CA GLY A 26 -33.68 14.45 -43.33
C GLY A 26 -34.93 15.06 -42.68
N ASP A 27 -34.77 16.24 -42.09
CA ASP A 27 -35.75 17.33 -41.85
C ASP A 27 -36.94 17.21 -40.85
N THR A 28 -36.94 18.18 -39.91
CA THR A 28 -38.03 18.80 -39.13
C THR A 28 -38.91 19.72 -40.02
N PRO A 29 -39.92 20.52 -39.58
CA PRO A 29 -40.46 20.83 -38.23
C PRO A 29 -42.02 20.85 -38.12
N GLY A 30 -42.56 21.06 -36.91
CA GLY A 30 -43.98 21.41 -36.73
C GLY A 30 -44.39 21.59 -35.26
N ALA A 31 -44.70 22.82 -34.87
CA ALA A 31 -45.18 23.22 -33.53
C ALA A 31 -46.71 23.44 -33.51
N CYS A 32 -47.32 23.35 -32.31
CA CYS A 32 -48.53 24.05 -31.77
C CYS A 32 -49.36 23.17 -30.77
N PRO A 33 -50.16 23.77 -29.85
CA PRO A 33 -49.97 23.57 -28.40
C PRO A 33 -51.22 23.14 -27.59
N THR A 34 -51.05 23.10 -26.24
CA THR A 34 -52.05 23.36 -25.17
C THR A 34 -52.87 22.20 -24.60
N MET A 35 -52.65 21.89 -23.31
CA MET A 35 -53.68 22.02 -22.25
C MET A 35 -53.09 21.84 -20.83
N ALA A 36 -53.40 22.78 -19.94
CA ALA A 36 -53.26 22.66 -18.47
C ALA A 36 -54.53 22.01 -17.87
N PRO A 37 -54.46 21.45 -16.64
CA PRO A 37 -55.05 22.12 -15.47
C PRO A 37 -54.18 21.95 -14.18
N LEU A 38 -53.96 22.97 -13.35
CA LEU A 38 -54.80 23.60 -12.29
C LEU A 38 -54.89 22.79 -10.96
N GLY A 39 -54.45 23.42 -9.85
CA GLY A 39 -54.72 23.09 -8.43
C GLY A 39 -53.58 22.39 -7.69
N GLU A 40 -52.64 23.11 -7.05
CA GLU A 40 -52.68 23.60 -5.65
C GLU A 40 -52.59 22.49 -4.60
N ASP A 41 -51.42 22.36 -3.96
CA ASP A 41 -51.25 22.55 -2.52
C ASP A 41 -49.77 22.47 -2.13
N THR A 42 -49.26 23.57 -1.59
CA THR A 42 -47.94 23.67 -0.97
C THR A 42 -48.12 23.69 0.54
N PRO A 43 -47.33 22.92 1.29
CA PRO A 43 -46.73 23.44 2.50
C PRO A 43 -45.22 23.54 2.30
N LEU A 44 -44.75 24.78 2.35
CA LEU A 44 -43.36 25.14 2.55
C LEU A 44 -42.90 24.66 3.93
N MET A 45 -41.59 24.39 4.05
CA MET A 45 -40.80 23.90 5.19
C MET A 45 -40.66 22.37 5.25
N GLY A 46 -39.46 21.79 5.36
CA GLY A 46 -38.15 22.35 5.64
C GLY A 46 -37.14 21.95 4.59
N HIS A 47 -36.43 22.94 4.04
CA HIS A 47 -35.03 22.70 3.74
C HIS A 47 -34.39 22.18 5.02
N CYS A 48 -34.03 20.90 5.06
CA CYS A 48 -32.90 20.50 5.88
C CYS A 48 -31.68 21.14 5.25
N SER A 49 -31.51 22.43 5.50
CA SER A 49 -30.18 23.00 5.63
C SER A 49 -29.55 22.19 6.74
N SER A 50 -28.88 21.09 6.40
CA SER A 50 -27.84 20.56 7.26
C SER A 50 -26.80 21.66 7.28
N SER A 51 -26.96 22.56 8.25
CA SER A 51 -25.93 23.45 8.72
C SER A 51 -24.65 22.64 8.69
N LEU A 52 -23.67 23.09 7.90
CA LEU A 52 -22.29 22.66 8.01
C LEU A 52 -21.82 23.14 9.40
N SER A 53 -22.30 22.48 10.44
CA SER A 53 -21.55 22.36 11.66
C SER A 53 -20.38 21.49 11.24
N SER A 54 -19.21 22.10 11.12
CA SER A 54 -17.95 21.37 11.08
C SER A 54 -17.78 20.70 12.45
N THR A 55 -18.60 19.70 12.74
CA THR A 55 -18.30 18.74 13.77
C THR A 55 -17.06 18.02 13.26
N GLU A 56 -15.94 18.14 13.97
CA GLU A 56 -14.72 17.42 13.62
C GLU A 56 -15.05 15.92 13.60
N ALA A 57 -15.29 15.39 12.40
CA ALA A 57 -15.59 13.99 12.20
C ALA A 57 -14.35 13.19 12.63
N GLY A 58 -14.54 12.18 13.48
CA GLY A 58 -13.44 11.29 13.86
C GLY A 58 -12.83 10.63 12.63
N MET A 59 -11.55 10.28 12.73
CA MET A 59 -10.81 9.66 11.65
C MET A 59 -9.96 8.50 12.16
N LEU A 60 -9.87 7.44 11.37
CA LEU A 60 -8.91 6.37 11.59
C LEU A 60 -7.74 6.53 10.63
N GLN A 61 -6.53 6.57 11.19
CA GLN A 61 -5.27 6.68 10.47
C GLN A 61 -4.49 5.38 10.58
N VAL A 62 -4.09 4.83 9.44
CA VAL A 62 -3.17 3.69 9.37
C VAL A 62 -1.80 4.20 8.92
N HIS A 63 -0.84 4.21 9.84
CA HIS A 63 0.54 4.60 9.55
C HIS A 63 1.27 3.50 8.78
N LEU A 64 1.95 3.90 7.71
CA LEU A 64 2.75 3.05 6.82
C LEU A 64 4.21 3.48 6.88
N TYR A 65 5.14 2.52 7.05
CA TYR A 65 6.57 2.82 7.10
C TYR A 65 7.18 3.10 5.72
N HIS A 66 6.60 2.52 4.67
CA HIS A 66 7.11 2.63 3.32
C HIS A 66 5.97 2.53 2.30
N GLN A 67 5.95 3.43 1.31
CA GLN A 67 5.10 3.33 0.13
C GLN A 67 5.92 3.41 -1.17
N PRO A 68 5.64 2.55 -2.17
CA PRO A 68 6.29 2.61 -3.47
C PRO A 68 6.09 3.97 -4.16
N GLY A 69 7.09 4.42 -4.91
CA GLY A 69 6.99 5.60 -5.79
C GLY A 69 7.23 6.96 -5.12
N THR A 70 7.47 7.00 -3.81
CA THR A 70 7.80 8.24 -3.09
C THR A 70 9.10 8.05 -2.28
N PRO A 71 10.20 8.73 -2.64
CA PRO A 71 11.47 8.55 -1.95
C PRO A 71 11.37 9.03 -0.49
N ASN A 72 11.66 8.14 0.46
CA ASN A 72 11.63 8.39 1.92
C ASN A 72 10.26 8.73 2.54
N SER A 73 9.13 8.36 1.92
CA SER A 73 7.82 8.67 2.50
C SER A 73 7.32 7.51 3.37
N SER A 74 7.33 7.73 4.68
CA SER A 74 6.28 7.15 5.52
C SER A 74 4.96 7.71 5.05
N GLY A 75 3.92 6.88 5.05
CA GLY A 75 2.60 7.24 4.56
C GLY A 75 1.53 7.06 5.59
N THR A 76 0.33 7.53 5.27
CA THR A 76 -0.86 7.35 6.11
C THR A 76 -2.07 7.11 5.23
N LEU A 77 -2.83 6.06 5.53
CA LEU A 77 -4.17 5.88 4.99
C LEU A 77 -5.19 6.44 5.97
N THR A 78 -6.21 7.11 5.45
CA THR A 78 -7.23 7.79 6.24
C THR A 78 -8.62 7.27 5.92
N PHE A 79 -9.37 6.97 6.98
CA PHE A 79 -10.71 6.39 6.92
C PHE A 79 -11.66 7.25 7.75
N SER A 80 -12.78 7.66 7.15
CA SER A 80 -13.80 8.50 7.79
C SER A 80 -14.66 7.70 8.78
N PHE A 81 -15.68 8.33 9.35
CA PHE A 81 -16.71 7.69 10.19
C PHE A 81 -17.19 6.34 9.64
N GLY A 82 -17.29 5.34 10.52
CA GLY A 82 -17.73 3.99 10.17
C GLY A 82 -17.11 2.90 11.04
N GLU A 83 -17.41 1.65 10.69
CA GLU A 83 -16.82 0.45 11.29
C GLU A 83 -15.86 -0.20 10.29
N TYR A 84 -14.68 -0.62 10.76
CA TYR A 84 -13.64 -1.20 9.92
C TYR A 84 -13.04 -2.44 10.55
N LEU A 85 -12.97 -3.54 9.80
CA LEU A 85 -12.26 -4.73 10.25
C LEU A 85 -10.74 -4.52 10.14
N ALA A 86 -9.98 -4.98 11.13
CA ALA A 86 -8.52 -4.91 11.11
C ALA A 86 -7.92 -5.59 9.86
N GLU A 87 -8.47 -6.71 9.42
CA GLU A 87 -8.04 -7.39 8.19
C GLU A 87 -8.30 -6.55 6.93
N GLU A 88 -9.45 -5.87 6.83
CA GLU A 88 -9.75 -4.99 5.69
C GLU A 88 -8.77 -3.81 5.61
N LEU A 89 -8.45 -3.21 6.75
CA LEU A 89 -7.43 -2.16 6.86
C LEU A 89 -6.04 -2.68 6.48
N CYS A 90 -5.66 -3.89 6.92
CA CYS A 90 -4.43 -4.54 6.51
C CYS A 90 -4.40 -4.80 4.99
N VAL A 91 -5.52 -5.19 4.38
CA VAL A 91 -5.61 -5.41 2.91
C VAL A 91 -5.43 -4.09 2.17
N ALA A 92 -6.05 -3.00 2.64
CA ALA A 92 -5.87 -1.67 2.07
C ALA A 92 -4.41 -1.20 2.19
N ALA A 93 -3.80 -1.36 3.37
CA ALA A 93 -2.40 -1.05 3.61
C ALA A 93 -1.44 -1.88 2.74
N ALA A 94 -1.69 -3.20 2.61
CA ALA A 94 -0.92 -4.09 1.75
C ALA A 94 -0.92 -3.63 0.30
N LYS A 95 -2.10 -3.26 -0.24
CA LYS A 95 -2.23 -2.71 -1.60
C LYS A 95 -1.45 -1.41 -1.76
N ALA A 96 -1.60 -0.48 -0.81
CA ALA A 96 -0.90 0.81 -0.83
C ALA A 96 0.63 0.68 -0.74
N CYS A 97 1.12 -0.39 -0.12
CA CYS A 97 2.54 -0.68 0.06
C CYS A 97 3.11 -1.63 -1.02
N GLY A 98 2.28 -2.12 -1.95
CA GLY A 98 2.71 -3.10 -2.97
C GLY A 98 3.02 -4.49 -2.42
N ILE A 99 2.49 -4.85 -1.25
CA ILE A 99 2.70 -6.16 -0.63
C ILE A 99 1.87 -7.22 -1.36
N LEU A 100 2.52 -8.31 -1.77
CA LEU A 100 1.83 -9.42 -2.43
C LEU A 100 0.89 -10.16 -1.46
N PRO A 101 -0.25 -10.70 -1.93
CA PRO A 101 -1.19 -11.44 -1.08
C PRO A 101 -0.55 -12.60 -0.30
N VAL A 102 0.46 -13.26 -0.90
CA VAL A 102 1.21 -14.36 -0.26
C VAL A 102 2.02 -13.91 0.98
N CYS A 103 2.34 -12.62 1.08
CA CYS A 103 3.06 -12.02 2.20
C CYS A 103 2.15 -11.25 3.16
N HIS A 104 0.87 -11.06 2.82
CA HIS A 104 -0.08 -10.30 3.63
C HIS A 104 -0.19 -10.82 5.06
N CYS A 105 -0.17 -12.14 5.24
CA CYS A 105 -0.26 -12.79 6.55
C CYS A 105 0.93 -12.51 7.49
N LEU A 106 2.01 -11.89 7.00
CA LEU A 106 3.13 -11.47 7.83
C LEU A 106 2.86 -10.17 8.59
N PHE A 107 1.82 -9.44 8.20
CA PHE A 107 1.50 -8.11 8.71
C PHE A 107 0.32 -8.12 9.67
N ALA A 108 0.27 -7.11 10.53
CA ALA A 108 -0.84 -6.83 11.43
C ALA A 108 -0.88 -5.34 11.79
N LEU A 109 -1.93 -4.93 12.50
CA LEU A 109 -2.03 -3.59 13.07
C LEU A 109 -1.57 -3.60 14.54
N ALA A 110 -0.74 -2.63 14.89
CA ALA A 110 -0.34 -2.34 16.25
C ALA A 110 -0.98 -1.02 16.73
N THR A 111 -1.02 -0.83 18.05
CA THR A 111 -1.33 0.46 18.66
C THR A 111 -0.26 1.50 18.28
N GLU A 112 -0.59 2.79 18.33
CA GLU A 112 0.34 3.88 18.00
C GLU A 112 1.63 3.85 18.84
N ASP A 113 1.48 3.57 20.15
CA ASP A 113 2.57 3.43 21.11
C ASP A 113 3.30 2.08 21.03
N LEU A 114 2.88 1.19 20.13
CA LEU A 114 3.41 -0.15 19.91
C LEU A 114 3.37 -1.06 21.15
N SER A 115 2.52 -0.75 22.14
CA SER A 115 2.33 -1.56 23.34
C SER A 115 1.51 -2.83 23.08
N GLY A 116 0.72 -2.87 22.01
CA GLY A 116 -0.16 -3.99 21.69
C GLY A 116 -0.40 -4.21 20.20
N TRP A 117 -1.02 -5.36 19.91
CA TRP A 117 -1.41 -5.78 18.57
C TRP A 117 -2.89 -6.10 18.50
N TYR A 118 -3.54 -5.73 17.40
CA TYR A 118 -4.94 -6.08 17.15
C TYR A 118 -5.04 -7.44 16.47
N PRO A 119 -6.01 -8.29 16.83
CA PRO A 119 -6.32 -9.50 16.07
C PRO A 119 -7.00 -9.12 14.74
N PRO A 120 -6.91 -9.96 13.69
CA PRO A 120 -7.44 -9.64 12.36
C PRO A 120 -8.96 -9.46 12.33
N ASN A 121 -9.68 -10.07 13.28
CA ASN A 121 -11.13 -9.93 13.43
C ASN A 121 -11.57 -8.74 14.31
N HIS A 122 -10.65 -7.87 14.75
CA HIS A 122 -10.98 -6.69 15.53
C HIS A 122 -11.76 -5.68 14.67
N VAL A 123 -12.82 -5.09 15.23
CA VAL A 123 -13.61 -4.05 14.57
C VAL A 123 -13.29 -2.71 15.23
N PHE A 124 -12.79 -1.78 14.43
CA PHE A 124 -12.59 -0.39 14.84
C PHE A 124 -13.85 0.42 14.57
N THR A 125 -14.35 1.10 15.59
CA THR A 125 -15.51 2.01 15.47
C THR A 125 -15.03 3.45 15.49
N VAL A 126 -15.19 4.16 14.38
CA VAL A 126 -14.84 5.58 14.25
C VAL A 126 -16.09 6.41 14.47
N SER A 127 -16.20 7.03 15.66
CA SER A 127 -17.27 7.94 16.04
C SER A 127 -16.80 9.41 16.08
N ASP A 128 -17.63 10.32 16.57
CA ASP A 128 -17.32 11.75 16.56
C ASP A 128 -16.16 12.13 17.50
N ALA A 129 -15.44 13.20 17.10
CA ALA A 129 -14.42 13.94 17.86
C ALA A 129 -13.09 13.24 18.22
N THR A 130 -12.83 11.99 17.80
CA THR A 130 -11.56 11.30 18.14
C THR A 130 -10.84 10.77 16.90
N THR A 131 -9.53 11.04 16.82
CA THR A 131 -8.66 10.43 15.80
C THR A 131 -8.00 9.18 16.38
N LEU A 132 -8.23 8.02 15.77
CA LEU A 132 -7.57 6.77 16.11
C LEU A 132 -6.38 6.54 15.19
N VAL A 133 -5.20 6.33 15.75
CA VAL A 133 -4.00 6.00 14.98
C VAL A 133 -3.61 4.55 15.26
N VAL A 134 -3.45 3.78 14.18
CA VAL A 134 -2.92 2.41 14.22
C VAL A 134 -1.75 2.28 13.27
N VAL A 135 -0.87 1.32 13.53
CA VAL A 135 0.38 1.18 12.79
C VAL A 135 0.41 -0.15 12.04
N TYR A 136 0.50 -0.10 10.71
CA TYR A 136 0.64 -1.30 9.88
C TYR A 136 2.08 -1.80 9.93
N ARG A 137 2.30 -3.04 10.40
CA ARG A 137 3.63 -3.55 10.70
C ARG A 137 3.77 -5.02 10.35
N ILE A 138 4.99 -5.42 10.01
CA ILE A 138 5.39 -6.82 9.98
C ILE A 138 5.41 -7.32 11.43
N ARG A 139 4.56 -8.31 11.71
CA ARG A 139 4.43 -8.97 13.03
C ARG A 139 5.10 -10.33 13.04
N PHE A 140 4.99 -11.08 11.94
CA PHE A 140 5.53 -12.43 11.83
C PHE A 140 6.75 -12.42 10.92
N LEU A 141 7.92 -12.71 11.49
CA LEU A 141 9.19 -12.77 10.77
C LEU A 141 9.88 -14.11 11.05
N PHE A 142 10.45 -14.70 10.01
CA PHE A 142 11.22 -15.92 10.12
C PHE A 142 12.68 -15.57 10.41
N PRO A 143 13.30 -16.10 11.49
CA PRO A 143 14.74 -16.01 11.65
C PRO A 143 15.45 -16.58 10.42
N ASN A 144 16.63 -16.03 10.11
CA ASN A 144 17.45 -16.48 8.97
C ASN A 144 16.68 -16.46 7.63
N TRP A 145 15.81 -15.48 7.40
CA TRP A 145 15.09 -15.34 6.12
C TRP A 145 16.05 -14.97 4.96
N CYS A 146 17.23 -14.44 5.27
CA CYS A 146 18.34 -14.19 4.36
C CYS A 146 19.61 -14.93 4.81
N GLY A 147 20.52 -15.19 3.86
CA GLY A 147 21.81 -15.85 4.12
C GLY A 147 21.87 -17.35 3.81
N PRO A 148 23.00 -18.01 4.12
CA PRO A 148 23.15 -19.46 3.99
C PRO A 148 22.28 -20.21 5.00
N GLY A 149 21.70 -21.34 4.61
CA GLY A 149 20.77 -22.09 5.48
C GLY A 149 19.44 -21.37 5.73
N LYS A 150 19.06 -20.44 4.85
CA LYS A 150 17.88 -19.60 5.03
C LYS A 150 16.56 -20.36 5.04
N SER A 151 15.60 -19.79 5.76
CA SER A 151 14.18 -20.15 5.69
C SER A 151 13.69 -19.97 4.25
N GLN A 152 12.84 -20.90 3.78
CA GLN A 152 12.30 -20.91 2.42
C GLN A 152 10.82 -21.26 2.44
N ARG A 153 10.07 -20.71 1.47
CA ARG A 153 8.71 -21.20 1.22
C ARG A 153 8.81 -22.55 0.52
N PHE A 154 8.00 -23.50 0.97
CA PHE A 154 7.91 -24.79 0.32
C PHE A 154 7.49 -24.61 -1.15
N GLN A 155 8.23 -25.25 -2.06
CA GLN A 155 7.91 -25.32 -3.47
C GLN A 155 7.86 -26.78 -3.91
N LEU A 156 6.98 -27.07 -4.87
CA LEU A 156 6.85 -28.41 -5.44
C LEU A 156 8.11 -28.83 -6.23
N LEU A 157 8.79 -27.88 -6.87
CA LEU A 157 10.03 -28.12 -7.61
C LEU A 157 11.22 -27.75 -6.72
N GLN A 158 11.98 -28.75 -6.27
CA GLN A 158 13.10 -28.58 -5.33
C GLN A 158 14.31 -27.81 -5.89
N ASP A 159 14.35 -27.55 -7.19
CA ASP A 159 15.51 -26.94 -7.87
C ASP A 159 15.57 -25.40 -7.73
N ARG A 160 14.58 -24.77 -7.08
CA ARG A 160 14.59 -23.32 -6.83
C ARG A 160 14.30 -23.00 -5.38
N ALA A 161 15.29 -22.45 -4.68
CA ALA A 161 15.08 -21.86 -3.38
C ALA A 161 14.12 -20.67 -3.47
N SER A 162 12.95 -20.75 -2.82
CA SER A 162 12.03 -19.62 -2.71
C SER A 162 12.48 -18.66 -1.62
N ALA A 163 12.68 -17.39 -1.95
CA ALA A 163 12.80 -16.37 -0.90
C ALA A 163 11.49 -16.31 -0.09
N VAL A 164 11.62 -16.17 1.24
CA VAL A 164 10.47 -16.01 2.14
C VAL A 164 9.87 -14.62 2.01
N LEU A 165 10.70 -13.60 1.80
CA LEU A 165 10.30 -12.20 1.62
C LEU A 165 10.59 -11.77 0.19
N ASP A 166 9.68 -11.00 -0.39
CA ASP A 166 9.88 -10.32 -1.68
C ASP A 166 10.45 -8.90 -1.45
N GLN A 167 10.77 -8.20 -2.54
CA GLN A 167 11.39 -6.88 -2.46
C GLN A 167 10.53 -5.85 -1.68
N PRO A 168 9.22 -5.69 -1.94
CA PRO A 168 8.39 -4.74 -1.19
C PRO A 168 8.35 -5.01 0.31
N VAL A 169 8.31 -6.29 0.72
CA VAL A 169 8.35 -6.66 2.14
C VAL A 169 9.71 -6.36 2.76
N ILE A 170 10.81 -6.56 2.02
CA ILE A 170 12.16 -6.21 2.49
C ILE A 170 12.30 -4.68 2.66
N ASP A 171 11.81 -3.90 1.71
CA ASP A 171 11.83 -2.43 1.79
C ASP A 171 11.00 -1.92 2.98
N TYR A 172 9.83 -2.52 3.20
CA TYR A 172 8.99 -2.21 4.35
C TYR A 172 9.65 -2.61 5.68
N LEU A 173 10.26 -3.81 5.74
CA LEU A 173 10.98 -4.28 6.91
C LEU A 173 12.15 -3.34 7.25
N PHE A 174 12.91 -2.92 6.24
CA PHE A 174 13.99 -1.95 6.42
C PHE A 174 13.48 -0.64 7.01
N ALA A 175 12.42 -0.06 6.43
CA ALA A 175 11.87 1.21 6.90
C ALA A 175 11.31 1.10 8.34
N GLN A 176 10.61 -0.01 8.64
CA GLN A 176 10.12 -0.32 9.98
C GLN A 176 11.27 -0.44 10.98
N SER A 177 12.27 -1.29 10.71
CA SER A 177 13.41 -1.51 11.61
C SER A 177 14.26 -0.25 11.79
N ARG A 178 14.50 0.51 10.72
CA ARG A 178 15.21 1.80 10.81
C ARG A 178 14.48 2.76 11.72
N SER A 179 13.17 2.88 11.57
CA SER A 179 12.37 3.76 12.40
C SER A 179 12.37 3.32 13.87
N ASP A 180 12.26 2.03 14.14
CA ASP A 180 12.29 1.50 15.51
C ASP A 180 13.66 1.73 16.17
N PHE A 181 14.74 1.54 15.41
CA PHE A 181 16.11 1.80 15.85
C PHE A 181 16.31 3.28 16.19
N LEU A 182 15.89 4.21 15.32
CA LEU A 182 16.03 5.65 15.56
C LEU A 182 15.16 6.18 16.70
N ARG A 183 14.01 5.55 16.96
CA ARG A 183 13.14 5.87 18.11
C ARG A 183 13.64 5.27 19.43
N GLY A 184 14.73 4.50 19.42
CA GLY A 184 15.27 3.85 20.62
C GLY A 184 14.43 2.67 21.12
N LEU A 185 13.54 2.13 20.28
CA LEU A 185 12.70 0.97 20.64
C LEU A 185 13.51 -0.33 20.67
N VAL A 186 14.69 -0.34 20.07
CA VAL A 186 15.66 -1.43 20.17
C VAL A 186 16.67 -1.07 21.26
N ALA A 187 16.25 -1.15 22.53
CA ALA A 187 17.13 -0.91 23.67
C ALA A 187 17.85 -2.21 24.06
N GLY A 188 19.18 -2.21 23.94
CA GLY A 188 20.06 -3.27 24.43
C GLY A 188 21.15 -2.68 25.32
N VAL A 189 21.86 -3.54 26.07
CA VAL A 189 23.06 -3.15 26.81
C VAL A 189 24.08 -2.62 25.79
N LEU A 190 24.50 -1.36 25.95
CA LEU A 190 25.51 -0.74 25.09
C LEU A 190 26.86 -1.40 25.38
N SER A 191 27.20 -2.39 24.56
CA SER A 191 28.56 -2.91 24.49
C SER A 191 29.37 -2.11 23.46
N TRP A 192 30.70 -2.14 23.57
CA TRP A 192 31.58 -1.55 22.55
C TRP A 192 31.30 -2.11 21.14
N GLN A 193 31.05 -3.43 21.04
CA GLN A 193 30.71 -4.09 19.78
C GLN A 193 29.38 -3.58 19.20
N THR A 194 28.40 -3.31 20.07
CA THR A 194 27.12 -2.73 19.65
C THR A 194 27.31 -1.31 19.13
N LEU A 195 28.17 -0.50 19.76
CA LEU A 195 28.48 0.85 19.32
C LEU A 195 29.14 0.87 17.93
N GLU A 196 30.15 0.01 17.70
CA GLU A 196 30.78 -0.15 16.39
C GLU A 196 29.75 -0.56 15.33
N ALA A 197 28.88 -1.53 15.63
CA ALA A 197 27.83 -1.95 14.72
C ALA A 197 26.83 -0.81 14.42
N CYS A 198 26.44 -0.02 15.42
CA CYS A 198 25.58 1.15 15.24
C CYS A 198 26.22 2.21 14.34
N LEU A 199 27.52 2.47 14.49
CA LEU A 199 28.27 3.37 13.61
C LEU A 199 28.28 2.85 12.16
N CYS A 200 28.53 1.55 11.97
CA CYS A 200 28.44 0.93 10.66
C CYS A 200 27.04 1.09 10.04
N LEU A 201 25.97 0.86 10.82
CA LEU A 201 24.59 1.03 10.36
C LEU A 201 24.29 2.48 9.99
N ALA A 202 24.78 3.46 10.76
CA ALA A 202 24.62 4.88 10.44
C ALA A 202 25.32 5.23 9.11
N VAL A 203 26.54 4.74 8.89
CA VAL A 203 27.28 4.94 7.62
C VAL A 203 26.54 4.30 6.45
N LEU A 204 26.02 3.08 6.62
CA LEU A 204 25.22 2.40 5.59
C LEU A 204 23.93 3.16 5.26
N ASP A 205 23.24 3.72 6.25
CA ASP A 205 22.04 4.52 6.02
C ASP A 205 22.38 5.85 5.30
N MET A 206 23.47 6.51 5.66
CA MET A 206 23.94 7.72 4.95
C MET A 206 24.32 7.42 3.49
N LEU A 207 25.03 6.30 3.24
CA LEU A 207 25.36 5.83 1.89
C LEU A 207 24.10 5.55 1.07
N ARG A 208 23.10 4.90 1.67
CA ARG A 208 21.80 4.67 1.06
C ARG A 208 21.12 5.99 0.67
N ILE A 209 21.05 6.94 1.59
CA ILE A 209 20.45 8.27 1.35
C ILE A 209 21.16 8.99 0.21
N ALA A 210 22.50 8.99 0.20
CA ALA A 210 23.30 9.59 -0.86
C ALA A 210 22.98 8.96 -2.22
N LYS A 211 22.91 7.62 -2.27
CA LYS A 211 22.58 6.87 -3.50
C LYS A 211 21.17 7.15 -4.01
N GLU A 212 20.16 7.10 -3.14
CA GLU A 212 18.76 7.35 -3.51
C GLU A 212 18.52 8.78 -3.98
N ARG A 213 19.15 9.75 -3.32
CA ARG A 213 19.04 11.18 -3.66
C ARG A 213 19.98 11.62 -4.79
N ARG A 214 20.83 10.71 -5.29
CA ARG A 214 21.91 11.01 -6.24
C ARG A 214 22.81 12.17 -5.80
N GLN A 215 23.12 12.22 -4.50
CA GLN A 215 24.00 13.21 -3.89
C GLN A 215 25.40 12.65 -3.67
N SER A 216 26.41 13.52 -3.61
CA SER A 216 27.75 13.11 -3.20
C SER A 216 27.78 12.75 -1.71
N LEU A 217 28.72 11.88 -1.35
CA LEU A 217 28.92 11.48 0.04
C LEU A 217 29.30 12.67 0.91
N ASP A 218 30.21 13.52 0.44
CA ASP A 218 30.65 14.72 1.16
C ASP A 218 29.49 15.63 1.53
N HIS A 219 28.51 15.79 0.62
CA HIS A 219 27.32 16.58 0.89
C HIS A 219 26.49 15.98 2.04
N VAL A 220 26.25 14.67 2.04
CA VAL A 220 25.47 13.99 3.09
C VAL A 220 26.21 14.00 4.43
N PHE A 221 27.52 13.73 4.44
CA PHE A 221 28.33 13.76 5.66
C PHE A 221 28.48 15.16 6.24
N SER A 222 28.49 16.20 5.40
CA SER A 222 28.59 17.59 5.87
C SER A 222 27.39 18.07 6.69
N CYS A 223 26.23 17.39 6.57
CA CYS A 223 25.02 17.69 7.32
C CYS A 223 25.01 17.09 8.74
N VAL A 224 26.02 16.29 9.13
CA VAL A 224 26.12 15.60 10.44
C VAL A 224 26.97 16.40 11.43
N ARG A 225 26.90 17.75 11.37
CA ARG A 225 27.66 18.64 12.26
C ARG A 225 26.92 18.97 13.55
#